data_AF-A0A961GQT1-F1
#
_entry.id   AF-A0A961GQT1-F1
#
_cell.length_a   1.000
_cell.length_b   1.000
_cell.length_c   1.000
_cell.angle_alpha   90.00
_cell.angle_beta   90.00
_cell.angle_gamma   90.00
#
_symmetry.space_group_name_H-M   'P 1'
#
loop_
_entity.id
_entity.type
_entity.pdbx_description
1 polymer ?
#
loop_
_entity_poly.entity_id
_entity_poly.type
_entity_poly.pdbx_seq_one_letter_code
_entity_poly.pdbx_strand_id
1 'polypeptide(L)'
;MAASASEDDVGRAGWIFLDRPEGWNDELDLLVAVEQERSERDRSEAEERSARHRAEHLERSVEGLRSRLGAAVAEADAARRALDAERSRRRELEREVEAHRRRTEAAVAERDRATAELAEARRIADDRLSRERSARELLSRFEAERDRWVAPVDQALVDARAVLDELAAALDVAGAALRRGAADGAEDDAEAAAATRSGRAGSSGRPRRTPVRLARGAIDGTAEATDQLLRTPGVAVVVDGYNVSMSAWPRLDARTQRDHLVKLLGAASARTGADVHVVFDGDSATEAERRPSVSAPLAVRVHYSAADVEADDVVIAMARDLPTDRPVVVVSSDRRVAEGARRHGANVVSSSALLAWVRA
;
A
#
# COMPACT_ATOMS: atom_id res chain seq x y z
N MET A 1 -125.90 21.92 -39.70
CA MET A 1 -125.92 20.53 -40.20
C MET A 1 -124.87 19.77 -39.43
N ALA A 2 -125.29 18.87 -38.53
CA ALA A 2 -124.36 17.98 -37.84
C ALA A 2 -123.79 17.01 -38.88
N ALA A 3 -122.47 16.96 -39.04
CA ALA A 3 -121.83 15.95 -39.87
C ALA A 3 -122.18 14.58 -39.27
N SER A 4 -122.82 13.70 -40.05
CA SER A 4 -123.06 12.33 -39.62
C SER A 4 -121.70 11.64 -39.51
N ALA A 5 -121.28 11.30 -38.28
CA ALA A 5 -120.13 10.44 -38.07
C ALA A 5 -120.36 9.12 -38.83
N SER A 6 -119.34 8.61 -39.50
CA SER A 6 -119.38 7.32 -40.20
C SER A 6 -118.79 6.20 -39.33
N GLU A 7 -119.07 4.94 -39.66
CA GLU A 7 -118.51 3.77 -38.97
C GLU A 7 -116.97 3.79 -38.94
N ASP A 8 -116.34 4.31 -39.99
CA ASP A 8 -114.88 4.47 -40.08
C ASP A 8 -114.33 5.55 -39.13
N ASP A 9 -115.12 6.57 -38.77
CA ASP A 9 -114.69 7.64 -37.86
C ASP A 9 -114.66 7.21 -36.39
N VAL A 10 -115.55 6.29 -35.99
CA VAL A 10 -115.73 5.84 -34.59
C VAL A 10 -115.37 4.36 -34.37
N GLY A 11 -115.10 3.63 -35.44
CA GLY A 11 -114.84 2.19 -35.43
C GLY A 11 -116.10 1.35 -35.18
N ARG A 12 -116.06 0.08 -35.58
CA ARG A 12 -117.18 -0.89 -35.47
C ARG A 12 -117.84 -0.91 -34.08
N ALA A 13 -117.03 -1.00 -33.02
CA ALA A 13 -117.54 -1.03 -31.64
C ALA A 13 -118.21 0.30 -31.23
N GLY A 14 -117.66 1.44 -31.64
CA GLY A 14 -118.24 2.76 -31.41
C GLY A 14 -119.53 2.98 -32.22
N TRP A 15 -119.59 2.46 -33.45
CA TRP A 15 -120.76 2.52 -34.32
C TRP A 15 -121.93 1.69 -33.78
N ILE A 16 -121.69 0.43 -33.37
CA ILE A 16 -122.70 -0.45 -32.77
C ILE A 16 -123.28 0.13 -31.47
N PHE A 17 -122.45 0.77 -30.65
CA PHE A 17 -122.88 1.41 -29.40
C PHE A 17 -123.83 2.61 -29.62
N LEU A 18 -123.64 3.33 -30.73
CA LEU A 18 -124.41 4.53 -31.11
C LEU A 18 -125.71 4.17 -31.88
N ASP A 19 -125.67 3.24 -32.83
CA ASP A 19 -126.80 2.88 -33.72
C ASP A 19 -127.75 1.84 -33.09
N ARG A 20 -127.25 1.00 -32.18
CA ARG A 20 -127.99 -0.01 -31.38
C ARG A 20 -128.97 -0.89 -32.19
N PRO A 21 -128.50 -1.57 -33.26
CA PRO A 21 -129.30 -2.54 -34.01
C PRO A 21 -129.77 -3.74 -33.15
N GLU A 22 -130.72 -4.53 -33.61
CA GLU A 22 -131.18 -5.72 -32.87
C GLU A 22 -129.99 -6.69 -32.61
N GLY A 23 -129.79 -7.11 -31.35
CA GLY A 23 -128.62 -7.91 -30.95
C GLY A 23 -127.32 -7.12 -30.70
N TRP A 24 -127.36 -5.78 -30.71
CA TRP A 24 -126.16 -4.93 -30.57
C TRP A 24 -125.28 -5.23 -29.34
N ASN A 25 -125.90 -5.64 -28.22
CA ASN A 25 -125.19 -5.88 -26.97
C ASN A 25 -124.30 -7.14 -27.08
N ASP A 26 -124.80 -8.20 -27.72
CA ASP A 26 -124.06 -9.45 -27.94
C ASP A 26 -122.89 -9.23 -28.92
N GLU A 27 -123.10 -8.44 -29.99
CA GLU A 27 -122.03 -8.09 -30.95
C GLU A 27 -120.96 -7.20 -30.31
N LEU A 28 -121.36 -6.22 -29.49
CA LEU A 28 -120.43 -5.38 -28.75
C LEU A 28 -119.63 -6.19 -27.71
N ASP A 29 -120.27 -7.09 -26.97
CA ASP A 29 -119.61 -7.99 -26.02
C ASP A 29 -118.59 -8.90 -26.71
N LEU A 30 -118.92 -9.43 -27.90
CA LEU A 30 -117.98 -10.18 -28.75
C LEU A 30 -116.78 -9.34 -29.17
N LEU A 31 -116.98 -8.10 -29.62
CA LEU A 31 -115.89 -7.20 -30.02
C LEU A 31 -114.99 -6.82 -28.84
N VAL A 32 -115.58 -6.56 -27.66
CA VAL A 32 -114.85 -6.30 -26.43
C VAL A 32 -114.05 -7.53 -26.01
N ALA A 33 -114.62 -8.73 -26.07
CA ALA A 33 -113.92 -9.98 -25.74
C ALA A 33 -112.74 -10.24 -26.68
N VAL A 34 -112.90 -10.02 -27.99
CA VAL A 34 -111.81 -10.14 -28.98
C VAL A 34 -110.70 -9.12 -28.73
N GLU A 35 -111.05 -7.88 -28.39
CA GLU A 35 -110.06 -6.83 -28.11
C GLU A 35 -109.33 -7.06 -26.78
N GLN A 36 -110.03 -7.57 -25.76
CA GLN A 36 -109.43 -8.02 -24.50
C GLN A 36 -108.44 -9.18 -24.72
N GLU A 37 -108.83 -10.18 -25.52
CA GLU A 37 -107.95 -11.31 -25.85
C GLU A 37 -106.71 -10.86 -26.65
N ARG A 38 -106.87 -9.91 -27.59
CA ARG A 38 -105.74 -9.27 -28.29
C ARG A 38 -104.82 -8.52 -27.33
N SER A 39 -105.39 -7.70 -26.45
CA SER A 39 -104.63 -6.94 -25.43
C SER A 39 -103.90 -7.85 -24.44
N GLU A 40 -104.49 -9.00 -24.09
CA GLU A 40 -103.84 -10.03 -23.27
C GLU A 40 -102.69 -10.71 -23.99
N ARG A 41 -102.88 -11.06 -25.27
CA ARG A 41 -101.81 -11.62 -26.12
C ARG A 41 -100.66 -10.62 -26.26
N ASP A 42 -100.95 -9.35 -26.58
CA ASP A 42 -99.93 -8.31 -26.75
C ASP A 42 -99.14 -8.07 -25.45
N ARG A 43 -99.82 -8.07 -24.29
CA ARG A 43 -99.16 -7.99 -22.97
C ARG A 43 -98.29 -9.20 -22.71
N SER A 44 -98.80 -10.41 -22.94
CA SER A 44 -98.03 -11.65 -22.78
C SER A 44 -96.78 -11.66 -23.66
N GLU A 45 -96.91 -11.30 -24.94
CA GLU A 45 -95.77 -11.21 -25.84
C GLU A 45 -94.78 -10.11 -25.43
N ALA A 46 -95.26 -8.97 -24.92
CA ALA A 46 -94.38 -7.91 -24.41
C ALA A 46 -93.61 -8.36 -23.15
N GLU A 47 -94.27 -9.08 -22.26
CA GLU A 47 -93.65 -9.69 -21.08
C GLU A 47 -92.61 -10.74 -21.48
N GLU A 48 -92.91 -11.61 -22.44
CA GLU A 48 -91.96 -12.57 -22.99
C GLU A 48 -90.75 -11.88 -23.62
N ARG A 49 -90.96 -10.85 -24.45
CA ARG A 49 -89.86 -10.07 -25.07
C ARG A 49 -88.98 -9.43 -23.99
N SER A 50 -89.59 -8.84 -22.96
CA SER A 50 -88.86 -8.25 -21.83
C SER A 50 -88.08 -9.30 -21.02
N ALA A 51 -88.69 -10.47 -20.77
CA ALA A 51 -88.03 -11.57 -20.09
C ALA A 51 -86.84 -12.13 -20.89
N ARG A 52 -87.00 -12.32 -22.20
CA ARG A 52 -85.92 -12.74 -23.10
C ARG A 52 -84.77 -11.73 -23.12
N HIS A 53 -85.07 -10.44 -23.24
CA HIS A 53 -84.03 -9.40 -23.23
C HIS A 53 -83.27 -9.35 -21.89
N ARG A 54 -83.98 -9.52 -20.77
CA ARG A 54 -83.35 -9.62 -19.44
C ARG A 54 -82.47 -10.87 -19.32
N ALA A 55 -82.91 -12.02 -19.83
CA ALA A 55 -82.12 -13.25 -19.85
C ALA A 55 -80.83 -13.06 -20.67
N GLU A 56 -80.93 -12.54 -21.89
CA GLU A 56 -79.77 -12.24 -22.74
C GLU A 56 -78.80 -11.24 -22.10
N HIS A 57 -79.32 -10.24 -21.37
CA HIS A 57 -78.47 -9.29 -20.64
C HIS A 57 -77.74 -9.96 -19.46
N LEU A 58 -78.43 -10.81 -18.70
CA LEU A 58 -77.84 -11.57 -17.61
C LEU A 58 -76.80 -12.57 -18.12
N GLU A 59 -77.06 -13.27 -19.22
CA GLU A 59 -76.11 -14.19 -19.86
C GLU A 59 -74.83 -13.46 -20.29
N ARG A 60 -74.96 -12.32 -20.97
CA ARG A 60 -73.82 -11.46 -21.33
C ARG A 60 -73.06 -10.97 -20.09
N SER A 61 -73.78 -10.65 -19.01
CA SER A 61 -73.16 -10.20 -17.76
C SER A 61 -72.39 -11.33 -17.06
N VAL A 62 -72.96 -12.54 -17.03
CA VAL A 62 -72.30 -13.74 -16.50
C VAL A 62 -71.06 -14.07 -17.30
N GLU A 63 -71.12 -14.02 -18.63
CA GLU A 63 -69.96 -14.25 -19.50
C GLU A 63 -68.86 -13.20 -19.26
N GLY A 64 -69.24 -11.92 -19.17
CA GLY A 64 -68.32 -10.84 -18.85
C GLY A 64 -67.71 -10.95 -17.44
N LEU A 65 -68.43 -11.52 -16.46
CA LEU A 65 -67.89 -11.81 -15.13
C LEU A 65 -66.95 -13.02 -15.14
N ARG A 66 -67.28 -14.08 -15.88
CA ARG A 66 -66.43 -15.28 -16.03
C ARG A 66 -65.10 -14.94 -16.70
N SER A 67 -65.12 -14.15 -17.77
CA SER A 67 -63.91 -13.69 -18.44
C SER A 67 -63.02 -12.84 -17.50
N ARG A 68 -63.61 -11.90 -16.75
CA ARG A 68 -62.87 -11.11 -15.74
C ARG A 68 -62.29 -11.98 -14.62
N LEU A 69 -63.04 -12.98 -14.13
CA LEU A 69 -62.53 -13.92 -13.14
C LEU A 69 -61.37 -14.74 -13.69
N GLY A 70 -61.48 -15.25 -14.92
CA GLY A 70 -60.39 -15.97 -15.59
C GLY A 70 -59.13 -15.13 -15.74
N ALA A 71 -59.26 -13.86 -16.14
CA ALA A 71 -58.15 -12.93 -16.24
C ALA A 71 -57.50 -12.67 -14.87
N ALA A 72 -58.30 -12.42 -13.83
CA ALA A 72 -57.79 -12.18 -12.48
C ALA A 72 -57.07 -13.41 -11.90
N VAL A 73 -57.56 -14.63 -12.16
CA VAL A 73 -56.89 -15.88 -11.75
C VAL A 73 -55.55 -16.03 -12.48
N ALA A 74 -55.52 -15.79 -13.80
CA ALA A 74 -54.28 -15.87 -14.57
C ALA A 74 -53.23 -14.85 -14.09
N GLU A 75 -53.66 -13.63 -13.76
CA GLU A 75 -52.79 -12.60 -13.18
C GLU A 75 -52.28 -12.99 -11.79
N ALA A 76 -53.14 -13.53 -10.92
CA ALA A 76 -52.75 -14.00 -9.60
C ALA A 76 -51.72 -15.14 -9.69
N ASP A 77 -51.88 -16.07 -10.62
CA ASP A 77 -50.93 -17.16 -10.85
C ASP A 77 -49.60 -16.66 -11.44
N ALA A 78 -49.63 -15.67 -12.32
CA ALA A 78 -48.42 -15.02 -12.82
C ALA A 78 -47.67 -14.28 -11.70
N ALA A 79 -48.37 -13.54 -10.85
CA ALA A 79 -47.79 -12.85 -9.70
C ALA A 79 -47.18 -13.82 -8.69
N ARG A 80 -47.84 -14.97 -8.43
CA ARG A 80 -47.30 -16.03 -7.57
C ARG A 80 -46.00 -16.62 -8.13
N ARG A 81 -45.97 -16.95 -9.43
CA ARG A 81 -44.75 -17.45 -10.10
C ARG A 81 -43.61 -16.42 -10.04
N ALA A 82 -43.90 -15.14 -10.25
CA ALA A 82 -42.91 -14.08 -10.14
C ALA A 82 -42.36 -13.95 -8.71
N LEU A 83 -43.23 -14.01 -7.70
CA LEU A 83 -42.82 -13.97 -6.29
C LEU A 83 -41.93 -15.16 -5.91
N ASP A 84 -42.26 -16.37 -6.36
CA ASP A 84 -41.46 -17.56 -6.05
C ASP A 84 -40.11 -17.55 -6.78
N ALA A 85 -40.05 -17.02 -8.01
CA ALA A 85 -38.80 -16.78 -8.72
C ALA A 85 -37.92 -15.77 -7.97
N GLU A 86 -38.50 -14.67 -7.50
CA GLU A 86 -37.76 -13.63 -6.78
C GLU A 86 -37.29 -14.13 -5.40
N ARG A 87 -38.10 -14.91 -4.69
CA ARG A 87 -37.69 -15.59 -3.45
C ARG A 87 -36.54 -16.57 -3.69
N SER A 88 -36.55 -17.29 -4.81
CA SER A 88 -35.47 -18.22 -5.16
C SER A 88 -34.17 -17.48 -5.46
N ARG A 89 -34.23 -16.40 -6.26
CA ARG A 89 -33.07 -15.52 -6.52
C ARG A 89 -32.52 -14.90 -5.25
N ARG A 90 -33.39 -14.42 -4.37
CA ARG A 90 -32.98 -13.88 -3.07
C ARG A 90 -32.24 -14.91 -2.23
N ARG A 91 -32.74 -16.16 -2.15
CA ARG A 91 -32.06 -17.24 -1.42
C ARG A 91 -30.71 -17.60 -2.04
N GLU A 92 -30.59 -17.55 -3.37
CA GLU A 92 -29.32 -17.77 -4.07
C GLU A 92 -28.30 -16.66 -3.74
N LEU A 93 -28.71 -15.40 -3.86
CA LEU A 93 -27.88 -14.25 -3.48
C LEU A 93 -27.47 -14.29 -2.00
N GLU A 94 -28.38 -14.66 -1.09
CA GLU A 94 -28.08 -14.82 0.33
C GLU A 94 -27.00 -15.91 0.56
N ARG A 95 -27.05 -17.03 -0.18
CA ARG A 95 -26.00 -18.07 -0.11
C ARG A 95 -24.68 -17.59 -0.70
N GLU A 96 -24.70 -16.83 -1.79
CA GLU A 96 -23.49 -16.26 -2.37
C GLU A 96 -22.83 -15.26 -1.41
N VAL A 97 -23.61 -14.35 -0.81
CA VAL A 97 -23.13 -13.41 0.20
C VAL A 97 -22.51 -14.14 1.38
N GLU A 98 -23.17 -15.18 1.90
CA GLU A 98 -22.63 -15.99 2.99
C GLU A 98 -21.34 -16.74 2.58
N ALA A 99 -21.29 -17.28 1.36
CA ALA A 99 -20.08 -17.92 0.83
C ALA A 99 -18.91 -16.92 0.68
N HIS A 100 -19.18 -15.73 0.16
CA HIS A 100 -18.20 -14.65 0.06
C HIS A 100 -17.72 -14.21 1.45
N ARG A 101 -18.63 -14.05 2.40
CA ARG A 101 -18.30 -13.72 3.79
C ARG A 101 -17.36 -14.77 4.41
N ARG A 102 -17.68 -16.06 4.29
CA ARG A 102 -16.81 -17.14 4.79
C ARG A 102 -15.42 -17.12 4.14
N ARG A 103 -15.33 -16.87 2.83
CA ARG A 103 -14.03 -16.72 2.15
C ARG A 103 -13.24 -15.54 2.69
N THR A 104 -13.89 -14.40 2.94
CA THR A 104 -13.22 -13.22 3.51
C THR A 104 -12.76 -13.47 4.95
N GLU A 105 -13.58 -14.11 5.79
CA GLU A 105 -13.21 -14.47 7.15
C GLU A 105 -12.04 -15.46 7.19
N ALA A 106 -12.04 -16.46 6.29
CA ALA A 106 -10.94 -17.41 6.14
C ALA A 106 -9.63 -16.72 5.70
N ALA A 107 -9.70 -15.82 4.70
CA ALA A 107 -8.54 -15.08 4.21
C ALA A 107 -7.97 -14.12 5.27
N VAL A 108 -8.83 -13.48 6.07
CA VAL A 108 -8.40 -12.65 7.21
C VAL A 108 -7.71 -13.51 8.27
N ALA A 109 -8.28 -14.66 8.62
CA ALA A 109 -7.67 -15.58 9.58
C ALA A 109 -6.32 -16.13 9.08
N GLU A 110 -6.18 -16.43 7.79
CA GLU A 110 -4.91 -16.84 7.19
C GLU A 110 -3.86 -15.72 7.24
N ARG A 111 -4.25 -14.49 6.87
CA ARG A 111 -3.40 -13.30 6.99
C ARG A 111 -2.92 -13.13 8.43
N ASP A 112 -3.82 -13.21 9.40
CA ASP A 112 -3.49 -12.98 10.81
C ASP A 112 -2.49 -14.03 11.32
N ARG A 113 -2.66 -15.31 10.94
CA ARG A 113 -1.66 -16.35 11.22
C ARG A 113 -0.31 -16.05 10.59
N ALA A 114 -0.28 -15.70 9.30
CA ALA A 114 0.96 -15.37 8.60
C ALA A 114 1.66 -14.15 9.24
N THR A 115 0.91 -13.14 9.68
CA THR A 115 1.48 -11.99 10.40
C THR A 115 2.06 -12.36 11.76
N ALA A 116 1.41 -13.26 12.49
CA ALA A 116 1.92 -13.76 13.78
C ALA A 116 3.19 -14.60 13.59
N GLU A 117 3.23 -15.46 12.58
CA GLU A 117 4.41 -16.25 12.23
C GLU A 117 5.58 -15.36 11.81
N LEU A 118 5.33 -14.32 11.00
CA LEU A 118 6.36 -13.35 10.61
C LEU A 118 6.87 -12.55 11.81
N ALA A 119 5.98 -12.14 12.72
CA ALA A 119 6.37 -11.46 13.95
C ALA A 119 7.26 -12.35 14.82
N GLU A 120 6.92 -13.63 14.95
CA GLU A 120 7.74 -14.59 15.70
C GLU A 120 9.11 -14.82 15.06
N ALA A 121 9.15 -15.05 13.74
CA ALA A 121 10.40 -15.22 13.01
C ALA A 121 11.32 -14.00 13.17
N ARG A 122 10.75 -12.78 13.14
CA ARG A 122 11.50 -11.54 13.40
C ARG A 122 12.05 -11.49 14.82
N ARG A 123 11.25 -11.84 15.84
CA ARG A 123 11.73 -11.90 17.24
C ARG A 123 12.91 -12.87 17.39
N ILE A 124 12.80 -14.06 16.79
CA ILE A 124 13.88 -15.06 16.82
C ILE A 124 15.13 -14.54 16.11
N ALA A 125 14.99 -13.87 14.97
CA ALA A 125 16.11 -13.29 14.24
C ALA A 125 16.79 -12.15 15.02
N ASP A 126 16.01 -11.25 15.62
CA ASP A 126 16.49 -10.14 16.45
C ASP A 126 17.27 -10.67 17.67
N ASP A 127 16.74 -11.69 18.36
CA ASP A 127 17.42 -12.34 19.51
C ASP A 127 18.74 -13.01 19.08
N ARG A 128 18.75 -13.74 17.96
CA ARG A 128 20.00 -14.33 17.42
C ARG A 128 21.04 -13.28 17.10
N LEU A 129 20.65 -12.18 16.45
CA LEU A 129 21.56 -11.09 16.12
C LEU A 129 22.10 -10.39 17.39
N SER A 130 21.25 -10.21 18.40
CA SER A 130 21.66 -9.65 19.70
C SER A 130 22.68 -10.54 20.42
N ARG A 131 22.46 -11.86 20.42
CA ARG A 131 23.41 -12.83 20.99
C ARG A 131 24.73 -12.82 20.25
N GLU A 132 24.71 -12.76 18.91
CA GLU A 132 25.92 -12.72 18.09
C GLU A 132 26.72 -11.43 18.30
N ARG A 133 26.04 -10.27 18.44
CA ARG A 133 26.69 -8.99 18.79
C ARG A 133 27.34 -9.06 20.17
N SER A 134 26.61 -9.54 21.18
CA SER A 134 27.14 -9.72 22.53
C SER A 134 28.35 -10.64 22.56
N ALA A 135 28.33 -11.74 21.79
CA ALA A 135 29.46 -12.66 21.68
C ALA A 135 30.69 -12.00 21.03
N ARG A 136 30.51 -11.21 19.96
CA ARG A 136 31.58 -10.45 19.32
C ARG A 136 32.18 -9.41 20.27
N GLU A 137 31.35 -8.71 21.04
CA GLU A 137 31.83 -7.75 22.03
C GLU A 137 32.65 -8.41 23.14
N LEU A 138 32.20 -9.56 23.64
CA LEU A 138 32.97 -10.34 24.62
C LEU A 138 34.31 -10.81 24.05
N LEU A 139 34.32 -11.32 22.81
CA LEU A 139 35.55 -11.76 22.15
C LEU A 139 36.52 -10.58 21.98
N SER A 140 36.04 -9.43 21.50
CA SER A 140 36.85 -8.22 21.35
C SER A 140 37.43 -7.74 22.68
N ARG A 141 36.66 -7.84 23.79
CA ARG A 141 37.17 -7.54 25.14
C ARG A 141 38.29 -8.51 25.55
N PHE A 142 38.11 -9.81 25.33
CA PHE A 142 39.15 -10.80 25.62
C PHE A 142 40.41 -10.61 24.78
N GLU A 143 40.25 -10.27 23.50
CA GLU A 143 41.39 -9.95 22.63
C GLU A 143 42.15 -8.72 23.13
N ALA A 144 41.44 -7.64 23.51
CA ALA A 144 42.07 -6.45 24.08
C ALA A 144 42.78 -6.73 25.42
N GLU A 145 42.19 -7.57 26.27
CA GLU A 145 42.80 -7.98 27.53
C GLU A 145 44.05 -8.83 27.31
N ARG A 146 44.01 -9.78 26.38
CA ARG A 146 45.19 -10.54 25.93
C ARG A 146 46.29 -9.60 25.46
N ASP A 147 45.98 -8.72 24.51
CA ASP A 147 46.95 -7.81 23.88
C ASP A 147 47.62 -6.88 24.90
N ARG A 148 46.89 -6.50 25.97
CA ARG A 148 47.44 -5.73 27.10
C ARG A 148 48.56 -6.47 27.83
N TRP A 149 48.49 -7.80 27.93
CA TRP A 149 49.47 -8.62 28.64
C TRP A 149 50.58 -9.19 27.76
N VAL A 150 50.40 -9.26 26.43
CA VAL A 150 51.41 -9.77 25.50
C VAL A 150 52.73 -9.00 25.64
N ALA A 151 52.73 -7.67 25.49
CA ALA A 151 53.96 -6.89 25.55
C ALA A 151 54.68 -6.94 26.91
N PRO A 152 54.00 -6.83 28.07
CA PRO A 152 54.64 -7.04 29.38
C PRO A 152 55.25 -8.43 29.56
N VAL A 153 54.57 -9.49 29.08
CA VAL A 153 55.10 -10.86 29.17
C VAL A 153 56.33 -11.02 28.28
N ASP A 154 56.28 -10.53 27.05
CA ASP A 154 57.42 -10.55 26.13
C ASP A 154 58.62 -9.79 26.72
N GLN A 155 58.38 -8.60 27.31
CA GLN A 155 59.44 -7.83 27.96
C GLN A 155 60.01 -8.58 29.17
N ALA A 156 59.16 -9.17 30.03
CA ALA A 156 59.63 -9.94 31.18
C ALA A 156 60.48 -11.16 30.76
N LEU A 157 60.17 -11.79 29.62
CA LEU A 157 61.00 -12.87 29.06
C LEU A 157 62.35 -12.35 28.54
N VAL A 158 62.38 -11.19 27.88
CA VAL A 158 63.61 -10.52 27.45
C VAL A 158 64.48 -10.14 28.65
N ASP A 159 63.88 -9.54 29.69
CA ASP A 159 64.58 -9.14 30.91
C ASP A 159 65.13 -10.37 31.65
N ALA A 160 64.33 -11.43 31.79
CA ALA A 160 64.79 -12.69 32.40
C ALA A 160 65.94 -13.32 31.61
N ARG A 161 65.91 -13.24 30.27
CA ARG A 161 67.01 -13.71 29.43
C ARG A 161 68.28 -12.90 29.65
N ALA A 162 68.18 -11.57 29.73
CA ALA A 162 69.31 -10.69 30.00
C ALA A 162 69.96 -10.99 31.35
N VAL A 163 69.17 -11.21 32.41
CA VAL A 163 69.68 -11.60 33.74
C VAL A 163 70.38 -12.97 33.70
N LEU A 164 69.84 -13.94 32.95
CA LEU A 164 70.49 -15.23 32.77
C LEU A 164 71.81 -15.12 32.00
N ASP A 165 71.88 -14.29 30.96
CA ASP A 165 73.10 -14.04 30.20
C ASP A 165 74.15 -13.28 31.05
N GLU A 166 73.72 -12.35 31.91
CA GLU A 166 74.59 -11.67 32.89
C GLU A 166 75.12 -12.65 33.95
N LEU A 167 74.27 -13.53 34.47
CA LEU A 167 74.69 -14.60 35.40
C LEU A 167 75.66 -15.56 34.73
N ALA A 168 75.42 -15.95 33.47
CA ALA A 168 76.34 -16.79 32.71
C ALA A 168 77.69 -16.11 32.53
N ALA A 169 77.71 -14.82 32.16
CA ALA A 169 78.94 -14.04 32.07
C ALA A 169 79.65 -13.91 33.43
N ALA A 170 78.92 -13.69 34.52
CA ALA A 170 79.48 -13.64 35.87
C ALA A 170 80.07 -14.99 36.29
N LEU A 171 79.42 -16.11 35.96
CA LEU A 171 79.95 -17.45 36.18
C LEU A 171 81.17 -17.73 35.30
N ASP A 172 81.21 -17.23 34.07
CA ASP A 172 82.39 -17.32 33.20
C ASP A 172 83.56 -16.50 33.75
N VAL A 173 83.31 -15.29 34.28
CA VAL A 173 84.31 -14.45 34.95
C VAL A 173 84.78 -15.11 36.25
N ALA A 174 83.87 -15.65 37.08
CA ALA A 174 84.22 -16.37 38.29
C ALA A 174 84.99 -17.66 37.97
N GLY A 175 84.60 -18.38 36.92
CA GLY A 175 85.31 -19.53 36.40
C GLY A 175 86.70 -19.15 35.86
N ALA A 176 86.81 -18.03 35.15
CA ALA A 176 88.08 -17.48 34.69
C ALA A 176 88.94 -16.96 35.86
N ALA A 177 88.34 -16.40 36.91
CA ALA A 177 89.01 -15.97 38.13
C ALA A 177 89.44 -17.15 39.00
N LEU A 178 88.73 -18.28 39.01
CA LEU A 178 89.17 -19.53 39.60
C LEU A 178 90.31 -20.16 38.76
N ARG A 179 90.23 -20.07 37.43
CA ARG A 179 91.31 -20.47 36.51
C ARG A 179 92.55 -19.57 36.62
N ARG A 180 92.38 -18.25 36.83
CA ARG A 180 93.43 -17.27 37.15
C ARG A 180 93.88 -17.33 38.61
N GLY A 181 93.04 -17.79 39.52
CA GLY A 181 93.43 -18.12 40.90
C GLY A 181 94.27 -19.40 40.98
N ALA A 182 94.20 -20.23 39.94
CA ALA A 182 95.12 -21.34 39.68
C ALA A 182 96.30 -20.96 38.77
N ALA A 183 96.36 -19.72 38.27
CA ALA A 183 97.39 -19.21 37.38
C ALA A 183 97.52 -17.70 37.58
N ASP A 184 98.31 -17.34 38.59
CA ASP A 184 98.71 -15.99 39.03
C ASP A 184 98.44 -14.82 38.06
N GLY A 185 97.95 -13.72 38.65
CA GLY A 185 98.54 -12.40 38.40
C GLY A 185 97.78 -11.39 37.52
N ALA A 186 97.48 -10.25 38.15
CA ALA A 186 97.51 -8.86 37.62
C ALA A 186 96.35 -8.30 36.75
N GLU A 187 95.72 -7.22 37.27
CA GLU A 187 95.55 -5.83 36.73
C GLU A 187 95.17 -5.64 35.24
N ASP A 188 94.41 -4.65 34.77
CA ASP A 188 93.72 -3.46 35.29
C ASP A 188 92.79 -2.89 34.17
N ASP A 189 91.85 -2.03 34.58
CA ASP A 189 91.32 -0.82 33.90
C ASP A 189 90.34 -0.77 32.69
N ALA A 190 89.28 0.02 32.96
CA ALA A 190 88.72 1.18 32.22
C ALA A 190 87.72 1.04 31.04
N GLU A 191 86.46 1.39 31.37
CA GLU A 191 85.67 2.54 30.87
C GLU A 191 85.13 2.64 29.41
N ALA A 192 83.81 2.91 29.32
CA ALA A 192 83.18 4.07 28.65
C ALA A 192 82.12 3.84 27.53
N ALA A 193 81.08 4.70 27.62
CA ALA A 193 80.20 5.28 26.58
C ALA A 193 79.05 4.42 25.98
N ALA A 194 77.76 4.73 26.20
CA ALA A 194 76.93 5.90 25.84
C ALA A 194 76.29 5.85 24.43
N ALA A 195 74.96 5.85 24.34
CA ALA A 195 74.14 6.33 23.20
C ALA A 195 72.64 6.38 23.59
N THR A 196 72.07 7.53 23.93
CA THR A 196 71.28 8.47 23.08
C THR A 196 69.91 8.01 22.55
N ARG A 197 68.90 8.68 23.14
CA ARG A 197 67.89 9.59 22.53
C ARG A 197 66.65 9.03 21.82
N SER A 198 65.57 9.70 22.24
CA SER A 198 64.20 9.74 21.75
C SER A 198 64.05 10.11 20.27
N GLY A 199 63.04 9.50 19.63
CA GLY A 199 62.43 9.94 18.39
C GLY A 199 60.94 10.22 18.63
N ARG A 200 60.54 11.45 18.35
CA ARG A 200 59.20 12.02 18.57
C ARG A 200 58.36 11.91 17.29
N ALA A 201 57.08 11.63 17.51
CA ALA A 201 55.89 11.80 16.67
C ALA A 201 56.04 12.46 15.28
N GLY A 202 55.67 11.72 14.23
CA GLY A 202 55.24 12.25 12.95
C GLY A 202 53.71 12.18 12.84
N SER A 203 53.05 13.33 12.79
CA SER A 203 51.61 13.44 12.51
C SER A 203 51.35 13.19 11.02
N SER A 204 50.87 12.01 10.67
CA SER A 204 50.33 11.74 9.34
C SER A 204 48.96 12.41 9.20
N GLY A 205 48.86 13.39 8.31
CA GLY A 205 47.59 13.97 7.89
C GLY A 205 46.72 12.88 7.28
N ARG A 206 45.47 12.75 7.75
CA ARG A 206 44.51 11.79 7.20
C ARG A 206 44.35 11.96 5.69
N PRO A 207 44.27 10.87 4.90
CA PRO A 207 44.01 10.96 3.46
C PRO A 207 42.70 11.71 3.20
N ARG A 208 42.70 12.61 2.20
CA ARG A 208 41.52 13.40 1.80
C ARG A 208 41.06 12.95 0.42
N ARG A 209 39.75 12.78 0.23
CA ARG A 209 39.12 12.46 -1.05
C ARG A 209 39.36 13.58 -2.06
N THR A 210 39.62 13.23 -3.32
CA THR A 210 39.76 14.19 -4.42
C THR A 210 38.45 14.25 -5.23
N PRO A 211 37.83 15.44 -5.40
CA PRO A 211 36.62 15.58 -6.21
C PRO A 211 36.85 15.20 -7.68
N VAL A 212 35.83 14.63 -8.31
CA VAL A 212 35.84 14.31 -9.75
C VAL A 212 35.88 15.60 -10.55
N ARG A 213 36.81 15.68 -11.51
CA ARG A 213 36.90 16.81 -12.45
C ARG A 213 35.91 16.60 -13.60
N LEU A 214 35.03 17.56 -13.81
CA LEU A 214 34.16 17.59 -14.99
C LEU A 214 34.98 17.75 -16.28
N ALA A 215 34.44 17.23 -17.39
CA ALA A 215 35.06 17.39 -18.70
C ALA A 215 35.02 18.87 -19.13
N ARG A 216 35.99 19.30 -19.95
CA ARG A 216 36.07 20.69 -20.43
C ARG A 216 34.77 21.05 -21.17
N GLY A 217 34.01 22.00 -20.62
CA GLY A 217 32.76 22.52 -21.20
C GLY A 217 31.48 22.20 -20.42
N ALA A 218 31.52 21.29 -19.44
CA ALA A 218 30.37 21.04 -18.56
C ALA A 218 30.27 22.14 -17.48
N ILE A 219 29.09 22.77 -17.40
CA ILE A 219 28.79 23.80 -16.38
C ILE A 219 28.18 23.10 -15.16
N ASP A 220 28.74 23.35 -13.98
CA ASP A 220 28.19 22.85 -12.71
C ASP A 220 26.70 23.18 -12.59
N GLY A 221 25.87 22.17 -12.28
CA GLY A 221 24.42 22.32 -12.17
C GLY A 221 23.61 22.09 -13.45
N THR A 222 24.26 21.67 -14.54
CA THR A 222 23.57 21.19 -15.77
C THR A 222 23.25 19.70 -15.69
N ALA A 223 22.33 19.24 -16.55
CA ALA A 223 21.97 17.82 -16.64
C ALA A 223 23.17 16.99 -17.16
N GLU A 224 23.96 17.55 -18.08
CA GLU A 224 25.14 16.92 -18.67
C GLU A 224 26.26 16.75 -17.64
N ALA A 225 26.51 17.77 -16.80
CA ALA A 225 27.45 17.67 -15.69
C ALA A 225 26.99 16.63 -14.66
N THR A 226 25.67 16.57 -14.40
CA THR A 226 25.08 15.58 -13.49
C THR A 226 25.23 14.16 -14.03
N ASP A 227 24.98 13.94 -15.34
CA ASP A 227 25.17 12.63 -15.97
C ASP A 227 26.62 12.14 -15.86
N GLN A 228 27.58 13.03 -16.13
CA GLN A 228 29.01 12.70 -16.04
C GLN A 228 29.41 12.27 -14.62
N LEU A 229 28.93 12.99 -13.60
CA LEU A 229 29.22 12.65 -12.20
C LEU A 229 28.58 11.33 -11.78
N LEU A 230 27.30 11.11 -12.15
CA LEU A 230 26.56 9.92 -11.75
C LEU A 230 27.02 8.64 -12.48
N ARG A 231 27.62 8.76 -13.67
CA ARG A 231 28.20 7.64 -14.42
C ARG A 231 29.67 7.34 -14.06
N THR A 232 30.24 8.08 -13.11
CA THR A 232 31.61 7.81 -12.66
C THR A 232 31.68 6.40 -12.03
N PRO A 233 32.59 5.51 -12.47
CA PRO A 233 32.67 4.15 -11.95
C PRO A 233 32.84 4.12 -10.43
N GLY A 234 31.99 3.35 -9.75
CA GLY A 234 32.05 3.18 -8.30
C GLY A 234 31.58 4.40 -7.49
N VAL A 235 30.92 5.39 -8.09
CA VAL A 235 30.44 6.58 -7.36
C VAL A 235 29.45 6.22 -6.25
N ALA A 236 29.56 6.88 -5.10
CA ALA A 236 28.55 6.90 -4.06
C ALA A 236 27.73 8.18 -4.18
N VAL A 237 26.40 8.05 -4.22
CA VAL A 237 25.51 9.21 -4.28
C VAL A 237 24.78 9.32 -2.95
N VAL A 238 25.01 10.40 -2.21
CA VAL A 238 24.33 10.67 -0.94
C VAL A 238 23.29 11.76 -1.18
N VAL A 239 22.03 11.44 -0.96
CA VAL A 239 20.88 12.30 -1.26
C VAL A 239 20.24 12.80 0.02
N ASP A 240 20.11 14.11 0.12
CA ASP A 240 19.27 14.77 1.12
C ASP A 240 17.80 14.60 0.71
N GLY A 241 17.12 13.68 1.40
CA GLY A 241 15.79 13.22 1.03
C GLY A 241 14.73 14.31 1.12
N TYR A 242 14.79 15.14 2.16
CA TYR A 242 13.84 16.23 2.36
C TYR A 242 14.04 17.33 1.30
N ASN A 243 15.28 17.69 1.01
CA ASN A 243 15.56 18.76 0.05
C ASN A 243 15.11 18.39 -1.38
N VAL A 244 15.35 17.16 -1.81
CA VAL A 244 14.92 16.69 -3.14
C VAL A 244 13.42 16.48 -3.18
N SER A 245 12.81 15.89 -2.16
CA SER A 245 11.37 15.60 -2.17
C SER A 245 10.52 16.88 -2.14
N MET A 246 10.90 17.88 -1.33
CA MET A 246 10.24 19.19 -1.30
C MET A 246 10.42 19.98 -2.59
N SER A 247 11.55 19.81 -3.29
CA SER A 247 11.77 20.44 -4.60
C SER A 247 10.91 19.82 -5.72
N ALA A 248 10.64 18.51 -5.64
CA ALA A 248 9.92 17.78 -6.68
C ALA A 248 8.40 17.76 -6.45
N TRP A 249 7.97 17.59 -5.20
CA TRP A 249 6.57 17.29 -4.84
C TRP A 249 6.11 18.02 -3.55
N PRO A 250 6.17 19.35 -3.48
CA PRO A 250 5.88 20.11 -2.25
C PRO A 250 4.43 20.00 -1.76
N ARG A 251 3.50 19.53 -2.60
CA ARG A 251 2.07 19.39 -2.27
C ARG A 251 1.66 17.99 -1.81
N LEU A 252 2.58 17.02 -1.83
CA LEU A 252 2.31 15.65 -1.38
C LEU A 252 2.64 15.51 0.12
N ASP A 253 2.02 14.55 0.79
CA ASP A 253 2.38 14.22 2.17
C ASP A 253 3.78 13.57 2.25
N ALA A 254 4.40 13.64 3.43
CA ALA A 254 5.79 13.19 3.63
C ALA A 254 6.01 11.71 3.29
N ARG A 255 5.02 10.83 3.48
CA ARG A 255 5.15 9.41 3.15
C ARG A 255 5.15 9.20 1.63
N THR A 256 4.19 9.82 0.94
CA THR A 256 4.12 9.74 -0.52
C THR A 256 5.34 10.37 -1.19
N GLN A 257 5.84 11.49 -0.65
CA GLN A 257 7.08 12.12 -1.08
C GLN A 257 8.28 11.15 -1.03
N ARG A 258 8.43 10.41 0.08
CA ARG A 258 9.49 9.40 0.25
C ARG A 258 9.39 8.27 -0.77
N ASP A 259 8.21 7.69 -0.94
CA ASP A 259 7.99 6.60 -1.88
C ASP A 259 8.32 7.00 -3.32
N HIS A 260 7.93 8.22 -3.72
CA HIS A 260 8.25 8.77 -5.04
C HIS A 260 9.75 9.02 -5.22
N LEU A 261 10.42 9.56 -4.19
CA LEU A 261 11.86 9.79 -4.25
C LEU A 261 12.66 8.48 -4.34
N VAL A 262 12.32 7.47 -3.52
CA VAL A 262 13.00 6.17 -3.55
C VAL A 262 12.84 5.49 -4.91
N LYS A 263 11.65 5.56 -5.52
CA LYS A 263 11.42 5.03 -6.89
C LYS A 263 12.27 5.77 -7.92
N LEU A 264 12.32 7.10 -7.87
CA LEU A 264 13.12 7.93 -8.76
C LEU A 264 14.61 7.59 -8.64
N LEU A 265 15.12 7.47 -7.42
CA LEU A 265 16.51 7.12 -7.15
C LEU A 265 16.84 5.68 -7.55
N GLY A 266 15.88 4.75 -7.44
CA GLY A 266 16.03 3.38 -7.91
C GLY A 266 16.21 3.31 -9.43
N ALA A 267 15.43 4.10 -10.18
CA ALA A 267 15.62 4.24 -11.62
C ALA A 267 16.96 4.89 -11.97
N ALA A 268 17.38 5.92 -11.22
CA ALA A 268 18.69 6.55 -11.40
C ALA A 268 19.85 5.56 -11.17
N SER A 269 19.82 4.81 -10.06
CA SER A 269 20.78 3.74 -9.72
C SER A 269 20.85 2.68 -10.80
N ALA A 270 19.70 2.19 -11.30
CA ALA A 270 19.66 1.21 -12.38
C ALA A 270 20.25 1.76 -13.71
N ARG A 271 20.09 3.07 -13.97
CA ARG A 271 20.57 3.73 -15.20
C ARG A 271 22.08 3.99 -15.20
N THR A 272 22.68 4.19 -14.02
CA THR A 272 24.10 4.61 -13.92
C THR A 272 25.00 3.60 -13.20
N GLY A 273 24.43 2.65 -12.48
CA GLY A 273 25.17 1.76 -11.58
C GLY A 273 25.71 2.46 -10.33
N ALA A 274 25.29 3.70 -10.08
CA ALA A 274 25.68 4.45 -8.89
C ALA A 274 25.09 3.79 -7.65
N ASP A 275 25.87 3.74 -6.58
CA ASP A 275 25.40 3.19 -5.32
C ASP A 275 24.83 4.32 -4.45
N VAL A 276 23.51 4.32 -4.34
CA VAL A 276 22.71 5.46 -3.87
C VAL A 276 22.32 5.27 -2.41
N HIS A 277 22.58 6.31 -1.62
CA HIS A 277 22.15 6.47 -0.24
C HIS A 277 21.21 7.66 -0.16
N VAL A 278 20.04 7.51 0.45
CA VAL A 278 19.11 8.62 0.72
C VAL A 278 18.89 8.73 2.22
N VAL A 279 18.96 9.96 2.74
CA VAL A 279 18.78 10.25 4.16
C VAL A 279 17.48 11.02 4.36
N PHE A 280 16.61 10.53 5.23
CA PHE A 280 15.39 11.21 5.66
C PHE A 280 15.46 11.59 7.14
N ASP A 281 14.66 12.58 7.51
CA ASP A 281 14.45 12.95 8.92
C ASP A 281 13.77 11.80 9.68
N GLY A 282 14.33 11.44 10.83
CA GLY A 282 13.82 10.41 11.72
C GLY A 282 12.45 10.71 12.30
N ASP A 283 12.10 11.97 12.58
CA ASP A 283 10.83 12.30 13.24
C ASP A 283 9.61 12.04 12.33
N SER A 284 9.84 12.01 11.03
CA SER A 284 8.82 11.74 9.99
C SER A 284 8.59 10.24 9.71
N ALA A 285 9.34 9.34 10.36
CA ALA A 285 9.36 7.91 10.07
C ALA A 285 8.73 7.06 11.17
N THR A 286 7.87 6.11 10.78
CA THR A 286 7.32 5.12 11.71
C THR A 286 8.42 4.14 12.18
N GLU A 287 8.23 3.50 13.34
CA GLU A 287 9.21 2.57 13.91
C GLU A 287 9.52 1.37 12.97
N ALA A 288 8.57 1.00 12.11
CA ALA A 288 8.74 0.00 11.06
C ALA A 288 9.62 0.49 9.90
N GLU A 289 9.62 1.80 9.62
CA GLU A 289 10.41 2.43 8.56
C GLU A 289 11.86 2.69 9.00
N ARG A 290 12.12 2.88 10.31
CA ARG A 290 13.48 3.08 10.86
C ARG A 290 14.34 1.81 10.89
N ARG A 291 13.75 0.62 10.70
CA ARG A 291 14.47 -0.65 10.65
C ARG A 291 14.96 -0.91 9.22
N PRO A 292 16.29 -0.97 8.96
CA PRO A 292 16.78 -1.34 7.63
C PRO A 292 16.35 -2.78 7.33
N SER A 293 15.41 -2.96 6.40
CA SER A 293 15.02 -4.29 5.93
C SER A 293 16.08 -4.76 4.93
N VAL A 294 16.94 -5.71 5.33
CA VAL A 294 18.03 -6.20 4.48
C VAL A 294 17.83 -7.69 4.19
N SER A 295 17.50 -8.01 2.93
CA SER A 295 17.67 -9.37 2.36
C SER A 295 18.09 -9.35 0.87
N ALA A 296 18.41 -8.18 0.31
CA ALA A 296 18.97 -8.03 -1.03
C ALA A 296 19.81 -6.74 -1.08
N PRO A 297 20.79 -6.61 -1.98
CA PRO A 297 21.41 -5.31 -2.27
C PRO A 297 20.33 -4.40 -2.84
N LEU A 298 19.72 -3.57 -2.00
CA LEU A 298 18.74 -2.58 -2.42
C LEU A 298 19.43 -1.63 -3.41
N ALA A 299 18.76 -1.34 -4.53
CA ALA A 299 19.23 -0.35 -5.51
C ALA A 299 19.41 1.04 -4.88
N VAL A 300 18.73 1.32 -3.77
CA VAL A 300 18.84 2.54 -2.96
C VAL A 300 18.84 2.15 -1.48
N ARG A 301 19.84 2.62 -0.73
CA ARG A 301 19.91 2.47 0.73
C ARG A 301 19.27 3.66 1.43
N VAL A 302 18.21 3.41 2.18
CA VAL A 302 17.48 4.43 2.93
C VAL A 302 18.01 4.50 4.36
N HIS A 303 18.34 5.71 4.80
CA HIS A 303 18.82 6.02 6.15
C HIS A 303 17.88 7.02 6.81
N TYR A 304 17.69 6.88 8.11
CA TYR A 304 16.92 7.82 8.91
C TYR A 304 17.83 8.44 9.96
N SER A 305 17.70 9.75 10.19
CA SER A 305 18.39 10.39 11.29
C SER A 305 17.84 9.93 12.65
N ALA A 306 18.64 10.07 13.71
CA ALA A 306 18.15 9.89 15.07
C ALA A 306 17.19 11.03 15.43
N ALA A 307 16.35 10.84 16.46
CA ALA A 307 15.33 11.82 16.83
C ALA A 307 15.89 13.19 17.26
N ASP A 308 17.15 13.24 17.66
CA ASP A 308 17.90 14.40 18.12
C ASP A 308 18.99 14.87 17.14
N VAL A 309 19.06 14.27 15.96
CA VAL A 309 20.08 14.57 14.94
C VAL A 309 19.41 15.00 13.65
N GLU A 310 19.83 16.16 13.12
CA GLU A 310 19.32 16.66 11.85
C GLU A 310 19.84 15.81 10.67
N ALA A 311 19.00 15.61 9.65
CA ALA A 311 19.33 14.76 8.50
C ALA A 311 20.52 15.30 7.69
N ASP A 312 20.72 16.61 7.67
CA ASP A 312 21.86 17.27 7.02
C ASP A 312 23.21 16.93 7.69
N ASP A 313 23.27 16.83 9.03
CA ASP A 313 24.45 16.34 9.75
C ASP A 313 24.77 14.89 9.40
N VAL A 314 23.74 14.05 9.25
CA VAL A 314 23.90 12.66 8.82
C VAL A 314 24.44 12.58 7.38
N VAL A 315 23.96 13.45 6.47
CA VAL A 315 24.47 13.54 5.09
C VAL A 315 25.95 13.94 5.08
N ILE A 316 26.33 14.96 5.87
CA ILE A 316 27.73 15.42 5.97
C ILE A 316 28.62 14.33 6.57
N ALA A 317 28.16 13.66 7.64
CA ALA A 317 28.88 12.55 8.27
C ALA A 317 29.06 11.37 7.30
N MET A 318 28.03 11.01 6.55
CA MET A 318 28.10 9.93 5.56
C MET A 318 29.09 10.26 4.43
N ALA A 319 29.11 11.52 3.96
CA ALA A 319 30.10 11.97 2.99
C ALA A 319 31.53 11.88 3.55
N ARG A 320 31.73 12.16 4.84
CA ARG A 320 33.03 12.03 5.52
C ARG A 320 33.46 10.58 5.70
N ASP A 321 32.55 9.70 6.10
CA ASP A 321 32.85 8.35 6.57
C ASP A 321 32.96 7.32 5.43
N LEU A 322 32.43 7.63 4.25
CA LEU A 322 32.66 6.83 3.04
C LEU A 322 34.17 6.75 2.70
N PRO A 323 34.65 5.64 2.10
CA PRO A 323 36.05 5.48 1.72
C PRO A 323 36.59 6.67 0.90
N THR A 324 37.84 7.06 1.14
CA THR A 324 38.44 8.27 0.54
C THR A 324 38.94 8.06 -0.89
N ASP A 325 39.13 6.81 -1.30
CA ASP A 325 39.42 6.34 -2.65
C ASP A 325 38.17 6.32 -3.57
N ARG A 326 36.98 6.42 -2.98
CA ARG A 326 35.72 6.37 -3.69
C ARG A 326 35.19 7.77 -4.06
N PRO A 327 34.78 8.01 -5.32
CA PRO A 327 34.08 9.24 -5.70
C PRO A 327 32.75 9.38 -4.96
N VAL A 328 32.47 10.57 -4.43
CA VAL A 328 31.20 10.85 -3.73
C VAL A 328 30.54 12.08 -4.31
N VAL A 329 29.25 11.95 -4.60
CA VAL A 329 28.37 13.03 -5.05
C VAL A 329 27.30 13.22 -3.99
N VAL A 330 27.17 14.43 -3.47
CA VAL A 330 26.10 14.81 -2.55
C VAL A 330 25.04 15.59 -3.31
N VAL A 331 23.78 15.15 -3.22
CA VAL A 331 22.64 15.86 -3.79
C VAL A 331 21.92 16.62 -2.69
N SER A 332 22.08 17.94 -2.68
CA SER A 332 21.28 18.85 -1.85
C SER A 332 21.38 20.27 -2.41
N SER A 333 20.33 21.06 -2.20
CA SER A 333 20.32 22.51 -2.47
C SER A 333 20.55 23.34 -1.22
N ASP A 334 20.74 22.69 -0.05
CA ASP A 334 21.12 23.36 1.19
C ASP A 334 22.60 23.79 1.17
N ARG A 335 22.87 25.04 1.51
CA ARG A 335 24.23 25.60 1.49
C ARG A 335 25.14 24.96 2.55
N ARG A 336 24.62 24.66 3.74
CA ARG A 336 25.35 24.03 4.84
C ARG A 336 25.82 22.63 4.44
N VAL A 337 24.90 21.85 3.87
CA VAL A 337 25.20 20.51 3.34
C VAL A 337 26.22 20.57 2.22
N ALA A 338 26.00 21.47 1.24
CA ALA A 338 26.89 21.63 0.11
C ALA A 338 28.32 21.99 0.53
N GLU A 339 28.48 22.96 1.43
CA GLU A 339 29.79 23.35 1.94
C GLU A 339 30.44 22.26 2.78
N GLY A 340 29.67 21.59 3.64
CA GLY A 340 30.13 20.44 4.43
C GLY A 340 30.65 19.30 3.57
N ALA A 341 29.89 18.91 2.55
CA ALA A 341 30.27 17.88 1.59
C ALA A 341 31.55 18.25 0.83
N ARG A 342 31.66 19.50 0.34
CA ARG A 342 32.86 19.98 -0.37
C ARG A 342 34.11 19.96 0.51
N ARG A 343 33.99 20.30 1.81
CA ARG A 343 35.12 20.21 2.77
C ARG A 343 35.66 18.78 2.91
N HIS A 344 34.84 17.77 2.62
CA HIS A 344 35.20 16.35 2.62
C HIS A 344 35.53 15.80 1.22
N GLY A 345 35.70 16.66 0.21
CA GLY A 345 36.12 16.27 -1.13
C GLY A 345 35.03 15.62 -1.97
N ALA A 346 33.75 15.80 -1.62
CA ALA A 346 32.62 15.35 -2.43
C ALA A 346 32.23 16.42 -3.48
N ASN A 347 31.78 15.96 -4.64
CA ASN A 347 31.08 16.79 -5.61
C ASN A 347 29.67 17.09 -5.11
N VAL A 348 29.10 18.25 -5.44
CA VAL A 348 27.74 18.63 -5.02
C VAL A 348 26.88 18.89 -6.25
N VAL A 349 25.70 18.29 -6.27
CA VAL A 349 24.68 18.47 -7.31
C VAL A 349 23.44 19.06 -6.64
N SER A 350 22.83 20.08 -7.23
CA SER A 350 21.58 20.63 -6.69
C SER A 350 20.41 19.69 -6.93
N SER A 351 19.38 19.78 -6.10
CA SER A 351 18.15 18.98 -6.27
C SER A 351 17.48 19.28 -7.61
N SER A 352 17.52 20.53 -8.07
CA SER A 352 17.03 20.93 -9.39
C SER A 352 17.79 20.27 -10.55
N ALA A 353 19.12 20.16 -10.45
CA ALA A 353 19.96 19.55 -11.47
C ALA A 353 19.72 18.03 -11.56
N LEU A 354 19.58 17.35 -10.41
CA LEU A 354 19.19 15.94 -10.37
C LEU A 354 17.83 15.72 -11.04
N LEU A 355 16.82 16.53 -10.69
CA LEU A 355 15.47 16.40 -11.24
C LEU A 355 15.41 16.70 -12.74
N ALA A 356 16.20 17.68 -13.22
CA ALA A 356 16.34 17.95 -14.64
C ALA A 356 16.97 16.76 -15.38
N TRP A 357 18.04 16.18 -14.83
CA TRP A 357 18.70 15.00 -15.40
C TRP A 357 17.84 13.73 -15.41
N VAL A 358 16.95 13.54 -14.44
CA VAL A 358 16.01 12.40 -14.45
C VAL A 358 14.94 12.55 -15.55
N ARG A 359 14.55 13.78 -15.87
CA ARG A 359 13.50 14.07 -16.87
C ARG A 359 14.01 14.13 -18.30
N ALA A 360 15.31 14.33 -18.47
CA ALA A 360 16.02 14.18 -19.73
C ALA A 360 16.26 12.68 -20.02
#